data_AF-A0A1Y3BNL5-F1
#
_entry.id   AF-A0A1Y3BNL5-F1
#
_cell.length_a   1.000
_cell.length_b   1.000
_cell.length_c   1.000
_cell.angle_alpha   90.00
_cell.angle_beta   90.00
_cell.angle_gamma   90.00
#
_symmetry.space_group_name_H-M   'P 1'
#
loop_
_entity.id
_entity.type
_entity.pdbx_description
1 polymer ?
#
loop_
_entity_poly.entity_id
_entity_poly.type
_entity_poly.pdbx_seq_one_letter_code
_entity_poly.pdbx_strand_id
1 'polypeptide(L)'
;MKMFANHKDDRKKIEKALESCSLSSAKNDSISLEKFDMNTFFNFYKHLICRNEVLEIFEKICCDHTYGNTKVMTVEQFVQFLNKEQRDPRLNEILYPYANLSRGMDLIEQHEPDPEISQKGFLSFDGFLRYLMSDDNAIIPSEKFDLNSDMDQPLSHYFINSSHNTYLTGHQLTGRSSVEIYRQCLLGGCRCIELDCWNGRSDDEPIITHGYTVVTDVPLKEVLEAIAESAFKTSHYPVILSFENHCSNKQQLAKMARYCRQIFGEMLLTEPLPSHPLKPGVPLPSPNLLLKKIIIKDKKEHKHSRRKSKNLESNHEESSNIPNVSTATSFDEVRPENTNQVNVAVSNKQQNHQQQQQQQSTSQQKTNDLETNENHSNDLNSSTDLNSNKNYSCDIEDPESGDSCSDDDEVMNEEQSISADLPVAKETADSPYVYRSEMSELVIYVQPIQFRAFDMAESKILFF
;
A
#
# COMPACT_ATOMS: atom_id res chain seq x y z
N MET A 1 10.08 -17.55 31.81
CA MET A 1 8.89 -16.80 32.24
C MET A 1 9.35 -15.40 32.65
N LYS A 2 9.18 -14.38 31.81
CA LYS A 2 9.51 -12.98 32.19
C LYS A 2 8.39 -12.50 33.11
N MET A 3 8.74 -12.02 34.31
CA MET A 3 7.75 -11.49 35.26
C MET A 3 7.24 -10.13 34.77
N PHE A 4 5.92 -9.92 34.82
CA PHE A 4 5.26 -8.71 34.32
C PHE A 4 5.56 -7.45 35.16
N ALA A 5 6.00 -7.64 36.41
CA ALA A 5 6.42 -6.56 37.31
C ALA A 5 7.89 -6.75 37.70
N ASN A 6 8.79 -6.06 37.00
CA ASN A 6 10.21 -6.02 37.37
C ASN A 6 10.48 -4.99 38.48
N HIS A 7 9.62 -3.98 38.63
CA HIS A 7 9.72 -2.96 39.66
C HIS A 7 9.00 -3.37 40.95
N LYS A 8 9.61 -3.09 42.10
CA LYS A 8 9.08 -3.47 43.44
C LYS A 8 7.71 -2.84 43.72
N ASP A 9 7.50 -1.60 43.26
CA ASP A 9 6.26 -0.87 43.52
C ASP A 9 5.08 -1.40 42.69
N ASP A 10 5.33 -1.85 41.46
CA ASP A 10 4.30 -2.49 40.64
C ASP A 10 3.85 -3.81 41.24
N ARG A 11 4.78 -4.59 41.82
CA ARG A 11 4.44 -5.81 42.56
C ARG A 11 3.52 -5.52 43.74
N LYS A 12 3.83 -4.50 44.54
CA LYS A 12 2.99 -4.09 45.67
C LYS A 12 1.58 -3.65 45.23
N LYS A 13 1.49 -2.93 44.09
CA LYS A 13 0.18 -2.54 43.53
C LYS A 13 -0.64 -3.76 43.13
N ILE A 14 -0.02 -4.75 42.48
CA ILE A 14 -0.67 -6.01 42.11
C ILE A 14 -1.11 -6.78 43.35
N GLU A 15 -0.22 -6.94 44.35
CA GLU A 15 -0.53 -7.63 45.62
C GLU A 15 -1.75 -6.99 46.31
N LYS A 16 -1.76 -5.65 46.41
CA LYS A 16 -2.89 -4.90 46.98
C LYS A 16 -4.18 -5.06 46.18
N ALA A 17 -4.10 -5.08 44.85
CA ALA A 17 -5.27 -5.27 44.00
C ALA A 17 -5.85 -6.70 44.12
N LEU A 18 -4.98 -7.72 44.25
CA LEU A 18 -5.38 -9.11 44.51
C LEU A 18 -6.07 -9.22 45.88
N GLU A 19 -5.48 -8.62 46.92
CA GLU A 19 -6.07 -8.59 48.27
C GLU A 19 -7.45 -7.92 48.28
N SER A 20 -7.61 -6.82 47.54
CA SER A 20 -8.89 -6.13 47.40
C SER A 20 -9.96 -6.99 46.72
N CYS A 21 -9.56 -8.00 45.95
CA CYS A 21 -10.45 -8.97 45.31
C CYS A 21 -10.57 -10.28 46.10
N SER A 22 -10.06 -10.35 47.33
CA SER A 22 -10.00 -11.59 48.13
C SER A 22 -9.25 -12.74 47.43
N LEU A 23 -8.29 -12.40 46.57
CA LEU A 23 -7.42 -13.35 45.89
C LEU A 23 -6.09 -13.48 46.65
N SER A 24 -5.43 -14.64 46.52
CA SER A 24 -4.12 -14.80 47.14
C SER A 24 -3.08 -13.90 46.48
N SER A 25 -2.33 -13.14 47.28
CA SER A 25 -1.26 -12.23 46.90
C SER A 25 0.14 -12.75 47.25
N ALA A 26 0.26 -13.90 47.92
CA ALA A 26 1.56 -14.38 48.39
C ALA A 26 2.44 -14.90 47.24
N LYS A 27 3.76 -14.69 47.37
CA LYS A 27 4.76 -14.91 46.31
C LYS A 27 4.75 -16.30 45.64
N ASN A 28 4.30 -17.34 46.36
CA ASN A 28 4.29 -18.72 45.88
C ASN A 28 2.88 -19.33 45.85
N ASP A 29 1.85 -18.51 46.02
CA ASP A 29 0.48 -18.99 46.02
C ASP A 29 -0.05 -19.13 44.60
N SER A 30 -1.10 -19.93 44.47
CA SER A 30 -1.84 -20.11 43.23
C SER A 30 -3.31 -19.82 43.45
N ILE A 31 -3.97 -19.27 42.43
CA ILE A 31 -5.40 -19.02 42.43
C ILE A 31 -6.07 -20.19 41.71
N SER A 32 -7.03 -20.84 42.36
CA SER A 32 -7.83 -21.91 41.74
C SER A 32 -8.71 -21.36 40.62
N LEU A 33 -8.84 -22.10 39.51
CA LEU A 33 -9.70 -21.70 38.37
C LEU A 33 -11.15 -21.43 38.79
N GLU A 34 -11.68 -22.18 39.77
CA GLU A 34 -13.03 -21.98 40.31
C GLU A 34 -13.25 -20.60 40.97
N LYS A 35 -12.17 -19.94 41.40
CA LYS A 35 -12.20 -18.62 42.05
C LYS A 35 -11.78 -17.49 41.11
N PHE A 36 -11.47 -17.79 39.84
CA PHE A 36 -10.91 -16.83 38.91
C PHE A 36 -11.73 -16.77 37.62
N ASP A 37 -12.98 -16.38 37.78
CA ASP A 37 -13.87 -16.09 36.65
C ASP A 37 -13.60 -14.69 36.06
N MET A 38 -14.27 -14.39 34.95
CA MET A 38 -14.09 -13.10 34.26
C MET A 38 -14.54 -11.91 35.11
N ASN A 39 -15.54 -12.06 35.97
CA ASN A 39 -15.99 -11.00 36.87
C ASN A 39 -14.93 -10.67 37.93
N THR A 40 -14.30 -11.71 38.47
CA THR A 40 -13.21 -11.59 39.44
C THR A 40 -11.99 -10.95 38.79
N PHE A 41 -11.66 -11.34 37.55
CA PHE A 41 -10.58 -10.71 36.79
C PHE A 41 -10.87 -9.23 36.49
N PHE A 42 -12.10 -8.88 36.11
CA PHE A 42 -12.49 -7.49 35.88
C PHE A 42 -12.43 -6.65 37.16
N ASN A 43 -12.86 -7.22 38.29
CA ASN A 43 -12.71 -6.58 39.60
C ASN A 43 -11.24 -6.35 39.95
N PHE A 44 -10.35 -7.31 39.66
CA PHE A 44 -8.91 -7.12 39.80
C PHE A 44 -8.38 -5.98 38.92
N TYR A 45 -8.77 -5.93 37.65
CA TYR A 45 -8.40 -4.84 36.74
C TYR A 45 -8.78 -3.46 37.29
N LYS A 46 -10.01 -3.31 37.82
CA LYS A 46 -10.48 -2.05 38.40
C LYS A 46 -9.61 -1.58 39.57
N HIS A 47 -9.30 -2.48 40.50
CA HIS A 47 -8.47 -2.16 41.67
C HIS A 47 -7.01 -1.88 41.32
N LEU A 48 -6.53 -2.48 40.23
CA LEU A 48 -5.16 -2.28 39.78
C LEU A 48 -4.97 -0.94 39.07
N ILE A 49 -5.87 -0.58 38.16
CA ILE A 49 -5.67 0.55 37.24
C ILE A 49 -6.33 1.83 37.74
N CYS A 50 -7.47 1.76 38.44
CA CYS A 50 -8.20 2.93 38.95
C CYS A 50 -8.44 4.02 37.88
N ARG A 51 -9.41 3.79 36.99
CA ARG A 51 -9.73 4.63 35.82
C ARG A 51 -10.47 5.94 36.18
N ASN A 52 -9.82 6.81 36.95
CA ASN A 52 -10.40 8.08 37.42
C ASN A 52 -10.88 8.98 36.27
N GLU A 53 -10.18 8.97 35.13
CA GLU A 53 -10.57 9.75 33.96
C GLU A 53 -11.88 9.26 33.34
N VAL A 54 -12.16 7.95 33.40
CA VAL A 54 -13.44 7.39 32.96
C VAL A 54 -14.53 7.73 33.97
N LEU A 55 -14.20 7.74 35.26
CA LEU A 55 -15.13 8.13 36.32
C LEU A 55 -15.59 9.57 36.15
N GLU A 56 -14.68 10.51 35.88
CA GLU A 56 -15.02 11.91 35.62
C GLU A 56 -15.97 12.07 34.41
N ILE A 57 -15.74 11.31 33.34
CA ILE A 57 -16.63 11.28 32.17
C ILE A 57 -18.01 10.74 32.54
N PHE A 58 -18.06 9.60 33.23
CA PHE A 58 -19.31 8.99 33.69
C PHE A 58 -20.10 9.96 34.57
N GLU A 59 -19.44 10.59 35.55
CA GLU A 59 -20.07 11.54 36.46
C GLU A 59 -20.64 12.77 35.74
N LYS A 60 -19.93 13.26 34.72
CA LYS A 60 -20.38 14.37 33.88
C LYS A 60 -21.63 14.01 33.07
N ILE A 61 -21.72 12.78 32.55
CA ILE A 61 -22.87 12.32 31.76
C ILE A 61 -24.09 12.06 32.65
N CYS A 62 -23.90 11.39 33.80
CA CYS A 62 -24.97 11.04 34.73
C CYS A 62 -25.62 12.26 35.42
N CYS A 63 -24.89 13.38 35.51
CA CYS A 63 -25.29 14.54 36.31
C CYS A 63 -25.56 14.10 37.77
N ASP A 64 -26.69 14.51 38.37
CA ASP A 64 -27.07 14.18 39.76
C ASP A 64 -27.99 12.95 39.90
N HIS A 65 -28.14 12.14 38.85
CA HIS A 65 -29.01 10.96 38.92
C HIS A 65 -28.38 9.85 39.78
N THR A 66 -29.11 9.42 40.81
CA THR A 66 -28.72 8.33 41.70
C THR A 66 -29.86 7.32 41.86
N TYR A 67 -29.48 6.05 42.02
CA TYR A 67 -30.35 4.98 42.45
C TYR A 67 -29.87 4.50 43.83
N GLY A 68 -30.64 4.82 44.87
CA GLY A 68 -30.17 4.73 46.25
C GLY A 68 -28.98 5.67 46.49
N ASN A 69 -27.84 5.12 46.91
CA ASN A 69 -26.59 5.87 47.11
C ASN A 69 -25.62 5.75 45.93
N THR A 70 -26.02 5.06 44.86
CA THR A 70 -25.15 4.78 43.71
C THR A 70 -25.50 5.72 42.56
N LYS A 71 -24.50 6.41 42.00
CA LYS A 71 -24.67 7.20 40.78
C LYS A 71 -24.85 6.26 39.58
N VAL A 72 -25.89 6.51 38.78
CA VAL A 72 -26.26 5.66 37.63
C VAL A 72 -26.61 6.51 36.42
N MET A 73 -26.36 5.96 35.23
CA MET A 73 -26.77 6.54 33.95
C MET A 73 -28.11 5.95 33.54
N THR A 74 -29.07 6.79 33.17
CA THR A 74 -30.35 6.36 32.57
C THR A 74 -30.16 5.87 31.14
N VAL A 75 -31.07 5.02 30.65
CA VAL A 75 -31.06 4.60 29.24
C VAL A 75 -31.13 5.79 28.28
N GLU A 76 -31.86 6.84 28.60
CA GLU A 76 -31.93 8.07 27.78
C GLU A 76 -30.57 8.78 27.71
N GLN A 77 -29.89 8.92 28.86
CA GLN A 77 -28.55 9.50 28.91
C GLN A 77 -27.55 8.65 28.13
N PHE A 78 -27.64 7.32 28.25
CA PHE A 78 -26.76 6.42 27.54
C PHE A 78 -26.98 6.48 26.02
N VAL A 79 -28.24 6.45 25.56
CA VAL A 79 -28.58 6.65 24.14
C VAL A 79 -28.11 8.01 23.62
N GLN A 80 -28.22 9.05 24.44
CA GLN A 80 -27.68 10.36 24.08
C GLN A 80 -26.15 10.32 23.93
N PHE A 81 -25.44 9.66 24.85
CA PHE A 81 -24.00 9.47 24.77
C PHE A 81 -23.59 8.69 23.50
N LEU A 82 -24.25 7.57 23.20
CA LEU A 82 -24.02 6.78 21.99
C LEU A 82 -24.15 7.63 20.71
N ASN A 83 -25.22 8.43 20.64
CA ASN A 83 -25.55 9.17 19.43
C ASN A 83 -24.77 10.49 19.26
N LYS A 84 -24.33 11.12 20.35
CA LYS A 84 -23.62 12.41 20.31
C LYS A 84 -22.11 12.29 20.42
N GLU A 85 -21.61 11.41 21.28
CA GLU A 85 -20.19 11.32 21.59
C GLU A 85 -19.52 10.16 20.84
N GLN A 86 -20.19 9.00 20.76
CA GLN A 86 -19.58 7.79 20.16
C GLN A 86 -19.80 7.68 18.64
N ARG A 87 -20.82 8.32 18.10
CA ARG A 87 -21.16 8.24 16.68
C ARG A 87 -20.23 9.11 15.83
N ASP A 88 -19.69 8.56 14.75
CA ASP A 88 -19.06 9.37 13.70
C ASP A 88 -20.12 10.21 12.96
N PRO A 89 -20.04 11.56 13.02
CA PRO A 89 -21.04 12.45 12.42
C PRO A 89 -21.07 12.40 10.89
N ARG A 90 -20.07 11.77 10.24
CA ARG A 90 -20.02 11.61 8.78
C ARG A 90 -20.88 10.44 8.28
N LEU A 91 -21.32 9.55 9.17
CA LEU A 91 -22.08 8.37 8.79
C LEU A 91 -23.52 8.72 8.41
N ASN A 92 -23.97 8.16 7.29
CA ASN A 92 -25.33 8.34 6.81
C ASN A 92 -26.35 7.75 7.80
N GLU A 93 -27.37 8.53 8.15
CA GLU A 93 -28.35 8.19 9.19
C GLU A 93 -29.31 7.05 8.79
N ILE A 94 -29.48 6.79 7.49
CA ILE A 94 -30.34 5.71 7.01
C ILE A 94 -29.57 4.38 7.00
N LEU A 95 -28.32 4.39 6.52
CA LEU A 95 -27.46 3.21 6.49
C LEU A 95 -26.96 2.82 7.89
N TYR A 96 -26.72 3.82 8.74
CA TYR A 96 -26.27 3.66 10.11
C TYR A 96 -27.26 4.40 11.02
N PRO A 97 -28.39 3.78 11.38
CA PRO A 97 -29.40 4.43 12.21
C PRO A 97 -28.86 4.83 13.58
N TYR A 98 -29.45 5.87 14.16
CA TYR A 98 -29.19 6.25 15.55
C TYR A 98 -29.62 5.14 16.51
N ALA A 99 -28.87 4.97 17.60
CA ALA A 99 -29.32 4.13 18.70
C ALA A 99 -30.64 4.66 19.26
N ASN A 100 -31.59 3.76 19.49
CA ASN A 100 -32.86 4.08 20.14
C ASN A 100 -32.88 3.50 21.56
N LEU A 101 -33.95 3.75 22.32
CA LEU A 101 -34.08 3.25 23.69
C LEU A 101 -34.02 1.72 23.78
N SER A 102 -34.54 1.00 22.79
CA SER A 102 -34.44 -0.46 22.74
C SER A 102 -32.98 -0.90 22.67
N ARG A 103 -32.20 -0.34 21.75
CA ARG A 103 -30.77 -0.66 21.63
C ARG A 103 -29.99 -0.25 22.89
N GLY A 104 -30.36 0.88 23.50
CA GLY A 104 -29.81 1.30 24.78
C GLY A 104 -30.06 0.27 25.89
N MET A 105 -31.29 -0.24 26.01
CA MET A 105 -31.63 -1.29 26.97
C MET A 105 -30.88 -2.59 26.69
N ASP A 106 -30.78 -3.02 25.43
CA ASP A 106 -30.07 -4.25 25.05
C ASP A 106 -28.59 -4.19 25.49
N LEU A 107 -27.94 -3.04 25.29
CA LEU A 107 -26.57 -2.82 25.70
C LEU A 107 -26.43 -2.77 27.23
N ILE A 108 -27.39 -2.19 27.94
CA ILE A 108 -27.41 -2.19 29.41
C ILE A 108 -27.56 -3.62 29.93
N GLU A 109 -28.46 -4.42 29.34
CA GLU A 109 -28.64 -5.83 29.70
C GLU A 109 -27.35 -6.65 29.49
N GLN A 110 -26.61 -6.35 28.42
CA GLN A 110 -25.37 -7.04 28.09
C GLN A 110 -24.19 -6.68 29.01
N HIS A 111 -24.08 -5.40 29.41
CA HIS A 111 -22.87 -4.88 30.05
C HIS A 111 -23.02 -4.59 31.55
N GLU A 112 -24.24 -4.34 32.05
CA GLU A 112 -24.48 -4.06 33.47
C GLU A 112 -24.36 -5.33 34.32
N PRO A 113 -23.43 -5.41 35.28
CA PRO A 113 -23.26 -6.59 36.13
C PRO A 113 -24.37 -6.80 37.17
N ASP A 114 -25.04 -5.73 37.63
CA ASP A 114 -26.09 -5.82 38.64
C ASP A 114 -27.47 -5.99 37.95
N PRO A 115 -28.11 -7.17 38.08
CA PRO A 115 -29.40 -7.41 37.43
C PRO A 115 -30.51 -6.47 37.89
N GLU A 116 -30.47 -5.96 39.13
CA GLU A 116 -31.49 -5.04 39.63
C GLU A 116 -31.37 -3.65 38.98
N ILE A 117 -30.13 -3.17 38.81
CA ILE A 117 -29.83 -1.92 38.11
C ILE A 117 -30.17 -2.07 36.62
N SER A 118 -29.75 -3.18 36.02
CA SER A 118 -29.99 -3.50 34.62
C SER A 118 -31.50 -3.55 34.28
N GLN A 119 -32.30 -4.26 35.07
CA GLN A 119 -33.76 -4.37 34.87
C GLN A 119 -34.50 -3.03 34.94
N LYS A 120 -33.91 -2.02 35.60
CA LYS A 120 -34.48 -0.66 35.69
C LYS A 120 -34.06 0.24 34.53
N GLY A 121 -33.25 -0.27 33.60
CA GLY A 121 -32.69 0.50 32.50
C GLY A 121 -31.62 1.49 32.96
N PHE A 122 -30.89 1.14 34.02
CA PHE A 122 -29.79 1.93 34.54
C PHE A 122 -28.46 1.26 34.22
N LEU A 123 -27.42 2.08 34.02
CA LEU A 123 -26.04 1.64 33.83
C LEU A 123 -25.17 2.22 34.94
N SER A 124 -24.53 1.36 35.71
CA SER A 124 -23.56 1.74 36.73
C SER A 124 -22.24 2.15 36.09
N PHE A 125 -21.32 2.70 36.90
CA PHE A 125 -19.95 2.93 36.44
C PHE A 125 -19.27 1.63 35.98
N ASP A 126 -19.58 0.48 36.62
CA ASP A 126 -19.02 -0.80 36.21
C ASP A 126 -19.52 -1.21 34.83
N GLY A 127 -20.84 -1.12 34.60
CA GLY A 127 -21.43 -1.40 33.31
C GLY A 127 -20.92 -0.46 32.21
N PHE A 128 -20.75 0.82 32.52
CA PHE A 128 -20.19 1.79 31.57
C PHE A 128 -18.73 1.47 31.20
N LEU A 129 -17.90 1.10 32.19
CA LEU A 129 -16.52 0.69 31.93
C LEU A 129 -16.46 -0.61 31.10
N ARG A 130 -17.34 -1.58 31.37
CA ARG A 130 -17.47 -2.81 30.58
C ARG A 130 -17.85 -2.50 29.13
N TYR A 131 -18.84 -1.63 28.92
CA TYR A 131 -19.23 -1.16 27.58
C TYR A 131 -18.04 -0.53 26.85
N LEU A 132 -17.33 0.42 27.47
CA LEU A 132 -16.21 1.12 26.83
C LEU A 132 -15.07 0.20 26.39
N MET A 133 -14.88 -0.92 27.09
CA MET A 133 -13.87 -1.93 26.81
C MET A 133 -14.36 -3.07 25.91
N SER A 134 -15.64 -3.05 25.52
CA SER A 134 -16.27 -4.11 24.73
C SER A 134 -16.16 -3.87 23.23
N ASP A 135 -16.50 -4.91 22.46
CA ASP A 135 -16.56 -4.84 20.99
C ASP A 135 -17.68 -3.90 20.48
N ASP A 136 -18.70 -3.60 21.29
CA ASP A 136 -19.73 -2.60 20.96
C ASP A 136 -19.17 -1.16 20.92
N ASN A 137 -17.97 -0.94 21.47
CA ASN A 137 -17.28 0.35 21.47
C ASN A 137 -15.90 0.27 20.78
N ALA A 138 -15.74 -0.65 19.81
CA ALA A 138 -14.51 -0.77 19.05
C ALA A 138 -14.20 0.51 18.26
N ILE A 139 -12.91 0.90 18.25
CA ILE A 139 -12.44 2.10 17.56
C ILE A 139 -12.55 2.00 16.03
N ILE A 140 -12.43 0.79 15.48
CA ILE A 140 -12.59 0.50 14.06
C ILE A 140 -13.80 -0.43 13.91
N PRO A 141 -14.79 -0.05 13.08
CA PRO A 141 -15.96 -0.89 12.86
C PRO A 141 -15.58 -2.17 12.11
N SER A 142 -16.24 -3.29 12.43
CA SER A 142 -15.86 -4.62 11.94
C SER A 142 -15.89 -4.73 10.42
N GLU A 143 -16.80 -4.02 9.76
CA GLU A 143 -16.95 -4.05 8.29
C GLU A 143 -15.73 -3.48 7.56
N LYS A 144 -14.85 -2.74 8.24
CA LYS A 144 -13.59 -2.26 7.65
C LYS A 144 -12.54 -3.35 7.52
N PHE A 145 -12.69 -4.46 8.25
CA PHE A 145 -11.81 -5.63 8.12
C PHE A 145 -12.33 -6.63 7.08
N ASP A 146 -13.56 -6.47 6.61
CA ASP A 146 -14.14 -7.29 5.55
C ASP A 146 -13.59 -6.90 4.17
N LEU A 147 -13.49 -7.88 3.27
CA LEU A 147 -13.13 -7.67 1.87
C LEU A 147 -14.35 -7.14 1.09
N ASN A 148 -14.76 -5.90 1.35
CA ASN A 148 -15.97 -5.28 0.80
C ASN A 148 -15.72 -4.18 -0.25
N SER A 149 -14.45 -3.95 -0.62
CA SER A 149 -14.11 -3.08 -1.74
C SER A 149 -14.56 -3.67 -3.08
N ASP A 150 -14.92 -2.82 -4.03
CA ASP A 150 -15.13 -3.23 -5.42
C ASP A 150 -13.80 -3.71 -6.01
N MET A 151 -13.73 -4.98 -6.41
CA MET A 151 -12.54 -5.64 -6.97
C MET A 151 -12.68 -5.94 -8.47
N ASP A 152 -13.64 -5.29 -9.13
CA ASP A 152 -13.95 -5.40 -10.56
C ASP A 152 -13.49 -4.19 -11.39
N GLN A 153 -12.90 -3.15 -10.78
CA GLN A 153 -12.27 -2.05 -11.52
C GLN A 153 -10.96 -2.53 -12.18
N PRO A 154 -10.44 -1.82 -13.21
CA PRO A 154 -9.13 -2.14 -13.80
C PRO A 154 -8.01 -2.11 -12.75
N LEU A 155 -7.03 -3.01 -12.86
CA LEU A 155 -5.95 -3.16 -11.87
C LEU A 155 -5.19 -1.85 -11.55
N SER A 156 -5.12 -0.91 -12.50
CA SER A 156 -4.51 0.41 -12.33
C SER A 156 -5.25 1.35 -11.35
N HIS A 157 -6.44 0.98 -10.87
CA HIS A 157 -7.24 1.76 -9.92
C HIS A 157 -6.94 1.42 -8.45
N TYR A 158 -6.05 0.46 -8.20
CA TYR A 158 -5.78 -0.06 -6.85
C TYR A 158 -4.38 0.30 -6.37
N PHE A 159 -4.27 0.65 -5.10
CA PHE A 159 -2.99 0.59 -4.41
C PHE A 159 -2.61 -0.87 -4.14
N ILE A 160 -1.45 -1.28 -4.64
CA ILE A 160 -0.95 -2.65 -4.52
C ILE A 160 0.20 -2.66 -3.51
N ASN A 161 0.04 -3.45 -2.43
CA ASN A 161 1.10 -3.65 -1.45
C ASN A 161 2.33 -4.28 -2.14
N SER A 162 3.45 -3.58 -2.12
CA SER A 162 4.61 -3.85 -2.97
C SER A 162 5.90 -3.83 -2.15
N SER A 163 6.81 -4.76 -2.45
CA SER A 163 8.11 -4.90 -1.81
C SER A 163 9.22 -4.66 -2.82
N HIS A 164 10.23 -3.90 -2.40
CA HIS A 164 11.44 -3.59 -3.16
C HIS A 164 12.60 -4.42 -2.62
N ASN A 165 13.47 -4.93 -3.51
CA ASN A 165 14.57 -5.85 -3.19
C ASN A 165 14.16 -6.93 -2.18
N THR A 166 13.05 -7.63 -2.47
CA THR A 166 12.35 -8.51 -1.52
C THR A 166 13.27 -9.55 -0.88
N TYR A 167 14.29 -10.01 -1.59
CA TYR A 167 15.26 -10.99 -1.13
C TYR A 167 16.12 -10.53 0.06
N LEU A 168 16.30 -9.21 0.28
CA LEU A 168 17.16 -8.67 1.33
C LEU A 168 16.51 -8.70 2.72
N THR A 169 17.22 -9.25 3.70
CA THR A 169 16.78 -9.21 5.12
C THR A 169 17.53 -8.18 5.97
N GLY A 170 18.25 -7.25 5.34
CA GLY A 170 19.15 -6.33 6.04
C GLY A 170 19.70 -5.23 5.14
N HIS A 171 20.92 -4.79 5.41
CA HIS A 171 21.56 -3.67 4.72
C HIS A 171 21.73 -3.90 3.20
N GLN A 172 21.56 -2.86 2.38
CA GLN A 172 21.61 -2.97 0.91
C GLN A 172 22.97 -3.43 0.37
N LEU A 173 24.08 -3.10 1.04
CA LEU A 173 25.43 -3.44 0.55
C LEU A 173 26.04 -4.68 1.20
N THR A 174 25.62 -4.99 2.43
CA THR A 174 26.29 -5.97 3.32
C THR A 174 25.32 -6.93 4.00
N GLY A 175 24.04 -6.84 3.65
CA GLY A 175 22.99 -7.70 4.16
C GLY A 175 23.06 -9.12 3.60
N ARG A 176 22.02 -9.89 3.90
CA ARG A 176 21.87 -11.26 3.41
C ARG A 176 20.63 -11.35 2.55
N SER A 177 20.73 -12.15 1.50
CA SER A 177 19.58 -12.62 0.74
C SER A 177 18.97 -13.85 1.42
N SER A 178 17.65 -14.00 1.32
CA SER A 178 16.94 -15.14 1.88
C SER A 178 15.83 -15.62 0.94
N VAL A 179 15.59 -16.93 0.92
CA VAL A 179 14.39 -17.51 0.30
C VAL A 179 13.17 -17.27 1.19
N GLU A 180 13.35 -17.32 2.51
CA GLU A 180 12.25 -17.28 3.48
C GLU A 180 11.53 -15.92 3.50
N ILE A 181 12.24 -14.83 3.22
CA ILE A 181 11.64 -13.49 3.21
C ILE A 181 10.55 -13.35 2.14
N TYR A 182 10.65 -14.08 1.02
CA TYR A 182 9.57 -14.14 0.03
C TYR A 182 8.29 -14.75 0.60
N ARG A 183 8.39 -15.83 1.39
CA ARG A 183 7.23 -16.41 2.10
C ARG A 183 6.63 -15.38 3.04
N GLN A 184 7.47 -14.76 3.87
CA GLN A 184 7.02 -13.78 4.87
C GLN A 184 6.36 -12.56 4.23
N CYS A 185 6.92 -12.01 3.15
CA CYS A 185 6.31 -10.90 2.42
C CYS A 185 4.93 -11.27 1.85
N LEU A 186 4.80 -12.44 1.22
CA LEU A 186 3.53 -12.89 0.67
C LEU A 186 2.49 -13.20 1.76
N LEU A 187 2.89 -13.83 2.86
CA LEU A 187 2.04 -14.07 4.03
C LEU A 187 1.57 -12.76 4.67
N GLY A 188 2.43 -11.73 4.70
CA GLY A 188 2.08 -10.37 5.11
C GLY A 188 1.13 -9.63 4.15
N GLY A 189 0.68 -10.27 3.07
CA GLY A 189 -0.27 -9.70 2.12
C GLY A 189 0.36 -8.89 0.99
N CYS A 190 1.69 -8.85 0.86
CA CYS A 190 2.36 -8.21 -0.26
C CYS A 190 1.98 -8.89 -1.58
N ARG A 191 1.66 -8.12 -2.63
CA ARG A 191 1.17 -8.60 -3.94
C ARG A 191 2.11 -8.27 -5.10
N CYS A 192 3.14 -7.44 -4.90
CA CYS A 192 4.20 -7.20 -5.88
C CYS A 192 5.55 -7.41 -5.21
N ILE A 193 6.35 -8.35 -5.73
CA ILE A 193 7.66 -8.71 -5.16
C ILE A 193 8.73 -8.69 -6.24
N GLU A 194 9.95 -8.38 -5.82
CA GLU A 194 11.09 -8.12 -6.71
C GLU A 194 12.09 -9.28 -6.73
N LEU A 195 12.64 -9.58 -7.91
CA LEU A 195 13.60 -10.64 -8.17
C LEU A 195 14.73 -10.11 -9.05
N ASP A 196 15.86 -9.78 -8.42
CA ASP A 196 17.08 -9.34 -9.12
C ASP A 196 17.85 -10.56 -9.59
N CYS A 197 17.63 -10.95 -10.84
CA CYS A 197 18.16 -12.20 -11.38
C CYS A 197 19.53 -11.98 -12.02
N TRP A 198 20.53 -12.75 -11.59
CA TRP A 198 21.90 -12.69 -12.07
C TRP A 198 22.39 -14.06 -12.54
N ASN A 199 23.41 -14.05 -13.41
CA ASN A 199 24.09 -15.28 -13.81
C ASN A 199 24.71 -15.96 -12.57
N GLY A 200 24.42 -17.24 -12.35
CA GLY A 200 25.07 -18.00 -11.27
C GLY A 200 26.49 -18.45 -11.62
N ARG A 201 27.19 -18.98 -10.60
CA ARG A 201 28.60 -19.40 -10.70
C ARG A 201 28.79 -20.66 -11.55
N SER A 202 27.80 -21.54 -11.59
CA SER A 202 27.74 -22.63 -12.56
C SER A 202 27.04 -22.14 -13.83
N ASP A 203 27.47 -22.65 -14.98
CA ASP A 203 26.93 -22.23 -16.28
C ASP A 203 25.40 -22.44 -16.40
N ASP A 204 24.80 -23.24 -15.51
CA ASP A 204 23.44 -23.70 -15.62
C ASP A 204 22.43 -23.14 -14.58
N GLU A 205 22.80 -22.49 -13.47
CA GLU A 205 21.79 -22.09 -12.46
C GLU A 205 21.74 -20.57 -12.23
N PRO A 206 20.61 -19.90 -12.50
CA PRO A 206 20.44 -18.49 -12.18
C PRO A 206 20.26 -18.27 -10.67
N ILE A 207 20.73 -17.12 -10.19
CA ILE A 207 20.69 -16.71 -8.78
C ILE A 207 19.94 -15.39 -8.60
N ILE A 208 19.57 -15.08 -7.36
CA ILE A 208 19.09 -13.76 -6.94
C ILE A 208 20.10 -13.14 -5.97
N THR A 209 20.49 -11.90 -6.23
CA THR A 209 21.37 -11.10 -5.37
C THR A 209 21.32 -9.62 -5.74
N HIS A 210 21.88 -8.77 -4.88
CA HIS A 210 22.12 -7.37 -5.20
C HIS A 210 23.49 -7.22 -5.89
N GLY A 211 23.46 -6.96 -7.20
CA GLY A 211 24.65 -6.94 -8.05
C GLY A 211 25.74 -5.97 -7.59
N TYR A 212 27.00 -6.32 -7.87
CA TYR A 212 28.18 -5.50 -7.54
C TYR A 212 28.33 -5.14 -6.04
N THR A 213 27.69 -5.89 -5.14
CA THR A 213 27.80 -5.73 -3.68
C THR A 213 28.37 -6.99 -3.00
N VAL A 214 28.49 -6.98 -1.67
CA VAL A 214 28.91 -8.16 -0.88
C VAL A 214 27.73 -8.92 -0.28
N VAL A 215 26.51 -8.64 -0.74
CA VAL A 215 25.30 -9.38 -0.36
C VAL A 215 25.39 -10.84 -0.80
N THR A 216 24.90 -11.76 0.03
CA THR A 216 24.87 -13.20 -0.30
C THR A 216 23.89 -13.49 -1.42
N ASP A 217 24.13 -14.52 -2.22
CA ASP A 217 23.19 -14.98 -3.25
C ASP A 217 22.27 -16.12 -2.76
N VAL A 218 21.11 -16.29 -3.42
CA VAL A 218 20.21 -17.44 -3.24
C VAL A 218 19.79 -18.02 -4.60
N PRO A 219 19.53 -19.34 -4.73
CA PRO A 219 19.12 -19.93 -5.99
C PRO A 219 17.72 -19.46 -6.42
N LEU A 220 17.55 -19.06 -7.69
CA LEU A 220 16.26 -18.63 -8.21
C LEU A 220 15.18 -19.71 -8.05
N LYS A 221 15.52 -20.97 -8.31
CA LYS A 221 14.58 -22.09 -8.25
C LYS A 221 13.90 -22.18 -6.88
N GLU A 222 14.68 -22.10 -5.80
CA GLU A 222 14.17 -22.17 -4.43
C GLU A 222 13.26 -20.97 -4.10
N VAL A 223 13.60 -19.79 -4.61
CA VAL A 223 12.73 -18.60 -4.49
C VAL A 223 11.40 -18.79 -5.21
N LEU A 224 11.41 -19.30 -6.45
CA LEU A 224 10.18 -19.57 -7.19
C LEU A 224 9.30 -20.63 -6.49
N GLU A 225 9.91 -21.68 -5.94
CA GLU A 225 9.21 -22.71 -5.13
C GLU A 225 8.58 -22.11 -3.87
N ALA A 226 9.31 -21.25 -3.15
CA ALA A 226 8.79 -20.54 -1.97
C ALA A 226 7.63 -19.60 -2.29
N ILE A 227 7.69 -18.91 -3.43
CA ILE A 227 6.62 -18.06 -3.96
C ILE A 227 5.39 -18.93 -4.27
N ALA A 228 5.55 -20.02 -5.02
CA ALA A 228 4.45 -20.92 -5.40
C ALA A 228 3.73 -21.48 -4.17
N GLU A 229 4.47 -21.80 -3.12
CA GLU A 229 3.92 -22.30 -1.85
C GLU A 229 3.08 -21.25 -1.10
N SER A 230 3.45 -19.97 -1.19
CA SER A 230 2.94 -18.92 -0.28
C SER A 230 2.06 -17.87 -0.96
N ALA A 231 2.11 -17.74 -2.28
CA ALA A 231 1.49 -16.66 -3.06
C ALA A 231 0.02 -16.42 -2.69
N PHE A 232 -0.75 -17.48 -2.48
CA PHE A 232 -2.20 -17.39 -2.30
C PHE A 232 -2.70 -17.88 -0.92
N LYS A 233 -1.81 -18.00 0.08
CA LYS A 233 -2.19 -18.47 1.43
C LYS A 233 -3.04 -17.46 2.21
N THR A 234 -2.75 -16.16 2.09
CA THR A 234 -3.44 -15.09 2.85
C THR A 234 -4.27 -14.15 1.98
N SER A 235 -4.13 -14.22 0.66
CA SER A 235 -4.94 -13.46 -0.30
C SER A 235 -5.00 -14.19 -1.63
N HIS A 236 -6.21 -14.29 -2.22
CA HIS A 236 -6.41 -14.93 -3.53
C HIS A 236 -6.16 -14.00 -4.72
N TYR A 237 -5.98 -12.70 -4.48
CA TYR A 237 -5.74 -11.70 -5.53
C TYR A 237 -4.37 -11.89 -6.20
N PRO A 238 -4.19 -11.41 -7.45
CA PRO A 238 -3.00 -11.67 -8.25
C PRO A 238 -1.70 -11.24 -7.59
N VAL A 239 -0.63 -11.94 -7.92
CA VAL A 239 0.75 -11.61 -7.51
C VAL A 239 1.55 -11.19 -8.74
N ILE A 240 2.25 -10.07 -8.64
CA ILE A 240 3.14 -9.53 -9.67
C ILE A 240 4.59 -9.84 -9.26
N LEU A 241 5.32 -10.49 -10.17
CA LEU A 241 6.76 -10.73 -10.02
C LEU A 241 7.50 -9.70 -10.87
N SER A 242 8.14 -8.73 -10.21
CA SER A 242 9.00 -7.73 -10.82
C SER A 242 10.38 -8.33 -11.02
N PHE A 243 10.67 -8.78 -12.24
CA PHE A 243 12.01 -9.25 -12.60
C PHE A 243 12.90 -8.07 -12.96
N GLU A 244 14.03 -7.96 -12.26
CA GLU A 244 15.17 -7.16 -12.70
C GLU A 244 16.20 -8.12 -13.30
N ASN A 245 16.15 -8.27 -14.63
CA ASN A 245 16.86 -9.33 -15.32
C ASN A 245 18.25 -8.88 -15.81
N HIS A 246 19.30 -9.34 -15.12
CA HIS A 246 20.72 -9.18 -15.48
C HIS A 246 21.34 -10.46 -16.04
N CYS A 247 20.55 -11.52 -16.24
CA CYS A 247 21.02 -12.76 -16.83
C CYS A 247 21.30 -12.55 -18.33
N SER A 248 22.55 -12.76 -18.73
CA SER A 248 22.98 -12.69 -20.13
C SER A 248 23.23 -14.07 -20.76
N ASN A 249 23.38 -15.12 -19.93
CA ASN A 249 23.52 -16.49 -20.39
C ASN A 249 22.18 -17.02 -20.95
N LYS A 250 22.19 -17.46 -22.21
CA LYS A 250 20.98 -17.94 -22.92
C LYS A 250 20.39 -19.22 -22.31
N GLN A 251 21.22 -20.15 -21.85
CA GLN A 251 20.75 -21.38 -21.22
C GLN A 251 20.06 -21.06 -19.89
N GLN A 252 20.64 -20.14 -19.11
CA GLN A 252 20.01 -19.69 -17.86
C GLN A 252 18.70 -18.95 -18.10
N LEU A 253 18.63 -18.05 -19.09
CA LEU A 253 17.38 -17.37 -19.46
C LEU A 253 16.26 -18.34 -19.85
N ALA A 254 16.53 -19.32 -20.72
CA ALA A 254 15.57 -20.36 -21.08
C ALA A 254 15.14 -21.18 -19.85
N LYS A 255 16.09 -21.43 -18.94
CA LYS A 255 15.83 -22.17 -17.70
C LYS A 255 14.98 -21.37 -16.71
N MET A 256 15.14 -20.05 -16.61
CA MET A 256 14.25 -19.18 -15.83
C MET A 256 12.81 -19.29 -16.33
N ALA A 257 12.58 -19.16 -17.64
CA ALA A 257 11.26 -19.28 -18.25
C ALA A 257 10.66 -20.68 -18.00
N ARG A 258 11.48 -21.73 -18.14
CA ARG A 258 11.09 -23.11 -17.83
C ARG A 258 10.70 -23.28 -16.37
N TYR A 259 11.48 -22.75 -15.43
CA TYR A 259 11.16 -22.80 -14.00
C TYR A 259 9.85 -22.11 -13.69
N CYS A 260 9.61 -20.91 -14.22
CA CYS A 260 8.32 -20.23 -14.06
C CYS A 260 7.15 -21.11 -14.54
N ARG A 261 7.24 -21.67 -15.75
CA ARG A 261 6.18 -22.55 -16.29
C ARG A 261 5.97 -23.82 -15.47
N GLN A 262 7.05 -24.48 -15.05
CA GLN A 262 6.98 -25.76 -14.32
C GLN A 262 6.52 -25.59 -12.88
N ILE A 263 7.03 -24.58 -12.17
CA ILE A 263 6.79 -24.38 -10.74
C ILE A 263 5.43 -23.72 -10.51
N PHE A 264 5.08 -22.69 -11.30
CA PHE A 264 3.80 -22.01 -11.13
C PHE A 264 2.64 -22.70 -11.84
N GLY A 265 2.90 -23.45 -12.92
CA GLY A 265 1.88 -24.19 -13.65
C GLY A 265 0.68 -23.31 -14.02
N GLU A 266 -0.52 -23.73 -13.61
CA GLU A 266 -1.77 -23.00 -13.87
C GLU A 266 -1.87 -21.64 -13.18
N MET A 267 -1.06 -21.38 -12.15
CA MET A 267 -1.01 -20.07 -11.51
C MET A 267 -0.35 -19.05 -12.44
N LEU A 268 0.55 -19.45 -13.33
CA LEU A 268 1.20 -18.52 -14.24
C LEU A 268 0.23 -18.04 -15.33
N LEU A 269 0.15 -16.72 -15.49
CA LEU A 269 -0.58 -16.12 -16.60
C LEU A 269 0.29 -16.09 -17.85
N THR A 270 0.05 -17.03 -18.77
CA THR A 270 0.87 -17.20 -19.98
C THR A 270 0.27 -16.57 -21.24
N GLU A 271 -1.01 -16.21 -21.23
CA GLU A 271 -1.71 -15.61 -22.37
C GLU A 271 -2.65 -14.48 -21.89
N PRO A 272 -2.91 -13.47 -22.74
CA PRO A 272 -3.92 -12.46 -22.45
C PRO A 272 -5.30 -13.11 -22.33
N LEU A 273 -6.13 -12.60 -21.42
CA LEU A 273 -7.53 -12.96 -21.33
C LEU A 273 -8.25 -12.58 -22.63
N PRO A 274 -9.13 -13.43 -23.18
CA PRO A 274 -9.91 -13.10 -24.39
C PRO A 274 -10.71 -11.80 -24.27
N SER A 275 -11.17 -11.48 -23.06
CA SER A 275 -11.90 -10.25 -22.74
C SER A 275 -11.01 -8.99 -22.69
N HIS A 276 -9.70 -9.15 -22.47
CA HIS A 276 -8.74 -8.06 -22.31
C HIS A 276 -7.53 -8.28 -23.24
N PRO A 277 -7.74 -8.22 -24.58
CA PRO A 277 -6.66 -8.37 -25.54
C PRO A 277 -5.68 -7.21 -25.44
N LEU A 278 -4.40 -7.45 -25.75
CA LEU A 278 -3.34 -6.44 -25.74
C LEU A 278 -3.46 -5.48 -26.95
N LYS A 279 -4.46 -4.59 -26.90
CA LYS A 279 -4.73 -3.57 -27.92
C LYS A 279 -4.85 -2.19 -27.29
N PRO A 280 -4.41 -1.11 -27.96
CA PRO A 280 -4.57 0.27 -27.47
C PRO A 280 -6.02 0.57 -27.08
N GLY A 281 -6.21 1.22 -25.92
CA GLY A 281 -7.53 1.61 -25.41
C GLY A 281 -8.30 0.51 -24.69
N VAL A 282 -7.78 -0.72 -24.62
CA VAL A 282 -8.35 -1.78 -23.77
C VAL A 282 -7.77 -1.63 -22.35
N PRO A 283 -8.61 -1.51 -21.30
CA PRO A 283 -8.13 -1.38 -19.92
C PRO A 283 -7.49 -2.68 -19.42
N LEU A 284 -6.73 -2.60 -18.32
CA LEU A 284 -6.29 -3.81 -17.61
C LEU A 284 -7.46 -4.63 -17.07
N PRO A 285 -7.32 -5.96 -17.00
CA PRO A 285 -8.27 -6.80 -16.27
C PRO A 285 -8.32 -6.43 -14.78
N SER A 286 -9.45 -6.69 -14.15
CA SER A 286 -9.65 -6.47 -12.72
C SER A 286 -8.92 -7.51 -11.85
N PRO A 287 -8.66 -7.21 -10.56
CA PRO A 287 -8.16 -8.21 -9.62
C PRO A 287 -9.00 -9.50 -9.57
N ASN A 288 -10.34 -9.40 -9.65
CA ASN A 288 -11.23 -10.56 -9.67
C ASN A 288 -11.05 -11.47 -10.89
N LEU A 289 -10.77 -10.90 -12.07
CA LEU A 289 -10.49 -11.67 -13.28
C LEU A 289 -9.14 -12.39 -13.24
N LEU A 290 -8.26 -11.98 -12.33
CA LEU A 290 -6.89 -12.47 -12.18
C LEU A 290 -6.68 -13.24 -10.86
N LEU A 291 -7.75 -13.73 -10.23
CA LEU A 291 -7.65 -14.53 -9.00
C LEU A 291 -6.72 -15.73 -9.20
N LYS A 292 -5.81 -15.92 -8.23
CA LYS A 292 -4.79 -16.97 -8.20
C LYS A 292 -3.85 -16.96 -9.41
N LYS A 293 -3.66 -15.80 -10.05
CA LYS A 293 -2.70 -15.62 -11.14
C LYS A 293 -1.42 -14.93 -10.69
N ILE A 294 -0.31 -15.43 -11.22
CA ILE A 294 1.03 -14.87 -11.13
C ILE A 294 1.34 -14.18 -12.46
N ILE A 295 1.69 -12.90 -12.40
CA ILE A 295 1.94 -12.04 -13.55
C ILE A 295 3.42 -11.68 -13.56
N ILE A 296 4.08 -11.86 -14.69
CA ILE A 296 5.50 -11.51 -14.86
C ILE A 296 5.60 -10.08 -15.39
N LYS A 297 6.33 -9.24 -14.66
CA LYS A 297 6.82 -7.94 -15.12
C LYS A 297 8.29 -8.09 -15.50
N ASP A 298 8.58 -8.03 -16.80
CA ASP A 298 9.94 -8.00 -17.37
C ASP A 298 9.91 -7.22 -18.70
N LYS A 299 11.05 -7.03 -19.35
CA LYS A 299 11.17 -6.43 -20.69
C LYS A 299 10.52 -7.33 -21.74
N LYS A 300 9.71 -6.73 -22.62
CA LYS A 300 9.07 -7.40 -23.76
C LYS A 300 9.73 -7.01 -25.08
N GLU A 301 10.11 -7.99 -25.89
CA GLU A 301 10.63 -7.75 -27.23
C GLU A 301 9.48 -7.54 -28.23
N HIS A 302 9.45 -6.40 -28.91
CA HIS A 302 8.52 -6.15 -30.01
C HIS A 302 9.16 -6.61 -31.33
N LYS A 303 8.62 -7.68 -31.93
CA LYS A 303 9.00 -8.09 -33.29
C LYS A 303 8.52 -7.02 -34.28
N HIS A 304 9.39 -6.07 -34.64
CA HIS A 304 9.11 -5.14 -35.73
C HIS A 304 8.95 -5.95 -37.03
N SER A 305 7.73 -5.98 -37.58
CA SER A 305 7.50 -6.44 -38.94
C SER A 305 8.24 -5.51 -39.90
N ARG A 306 9.41 -5.94 -40.39
CA ARG A 306 10.11 -5.29 -41.49
C ARG A 306 9.21 -5.34 -42.73
N ARG A 307 8.45 -4.28 -42.98
CA ARG A 307 7.85 -4.03 -44.29
C ARG A 307 8.98 -3.98 -45.32
N LYS A 308 9.08 -4.99 -46.18
CA LYS A 308 9.91 -4.95 -47.39
C LYS A 308 9.34 -3.86 -48.29
N SER A 309 9.95 -2.68 -48.28
CA SER A 309 9.74 -1.65 -49.30
C SER A 309 10.28 -2.20 -50.62
N LYS A 310 9.40 -2.67 -51.50
CA LYS A 310 9.74 -2.85 -52.92
C LYS A 310 9.80 -1.45 -53.54
N ASN A 311 11.00 -0.95 -53.79
CA ASN A 311 11.19 0.13 -54.75
C ASN A 311 10.92 -0.43 -56.15
N LEU A 312 9.89 0.11 -56.80
CA LEU A 312 9.67 0.00 -58.23
C LEU A 312 9.88 1.40 -58.80
N GLU A 313 10.96 1.54 -59.58
CA GLU A 313 11.19 2.68 -60.45
C GLU A 313 10.15 2.72 -61.58
N SER A 314 9.69 3.91 -61.96
CA SER A 314 9.55 4.29 -63.36
C SER A 314 9.42 5.82 -63.50
N ASN A 315 10.25 6.37 -64.39
CA ASN A 315 10.36 7.76 -64.79
C ASN A 315 9.14 8.24 -65.61
N HIS A 316 8.83 9.53 -65.54
CA HIS A 316 8.83 10.43 -66.72
C HIS A 316 8.66 11.91 -66.31
N GLU A 317 9.59 12.74 -66.79
CA GLU A 317 9.53 14.20 -66.81
C GLU A 317 8.57 14.69 -67.91
N GLU A 318 7.85 15.79 -67.68
CA GLU A 318 7.93 16.99 -68.54
C GLU A 318 7.19 18.21 -67.95
N SER A 319 7.84 19.36 -68.09
CA SER A 319 7.41 20.70 -67.69
C SER A 319 6.47 21.36 -68.71
N SER A 320 5.58 22.26 -68.29
CA SER A 320 5.60 23.68 -68.71
C SER A 320 4.32 24.49 -68.36
N ASN A 321 4.59 25.77 -68.02
CA ASN A 321 3.81 26.99 -68.26
C ASN A 321 2.67 27.43 -67.31
N ILE A 322 2.95 28.55 -66.63
CA ILE A 322 2.02 29.59 -66.15
C ILE A 322 1.88 30.63 -67.29
N PRO A 323 0.76 31.37 -67.47
CA PRO A 323 0.57 32.63 -66.74
C PRO A 323 -0.90 33.01 -66.38
N ASN A 324 -1.01 33.76 -65.27
CA ASN A 324 -1.95 34.84 -64.91
C ASN A 324 -3.33 34.98 -65.60
N VAL A 325 -4.37 35.25 -64.80
CA VAL A 325 -5.10 36.54 -64.74
C VAL A 325 -6.24 36.49 -63.71
N SER A 326 -6.34 37.57 -62.94
CA SER A 326 -7.37 37.97 -61.98
C SER A 326 -8.71 38.31 -62.65
N THR A 327 -9.87 38.04 -62.02
CA THR A 327 -10.90 39.06 -61.64
C THR A 327 -12.17 38.44 -61.05
N ALA A 328 -12.82 39.24 -60.23
CA ALA A 328 -13.92 38.98 -59.31
C ALA A 328 -15.33 39.01 -59.95
N THR A 329 -16.34 38.56 -59.18
CA THR A 329 -17.78 38.97 -59.06
C THR A 329 -18.56 37.72 -58.57
N SER A 330 -19.18 37.64 -57.38
CA SER A 330 -20.27 38.39 -56.71
C SER A 330 -21.69 37.95 -57.12
N PHE A 331 -22.47 37.53 -56.10
CA PHE A 331 -23.94 37.52 -55.92
C PHE A 331 -24.85 36.45 -56.56
N ASP A 332 -25.54 35.67 -55.71
CA ASP A 332 -27.01 35.69 -55.43
C ASP A 332 -27.47 34.31 -54.87
N GLU A 333 -27.92 34.23 -53.61
CA GLU A 333 -29.33 34.31 -53.15
C GLU A 333 -30.27 33.24 -53.76
N VAL A 334 -30.80 32.31 -52.94
CA VAL A 334 -32.23 31.95 -52.86
C VAL A 334 -32.49 31.21 -51.52
N ARG A 335 -33.49 31.69 -50.76
CA ARG A 335 -34.22 30.99 -49.69
C ARG A 335 -35.61 30.60 -50.23
N PRO A 336 -36.30 29.60 -49.64
CA PRO A 336 -37.57 29.98 -49.01
C PRO A 336 -37.87 29.32 -47.64
N GLU A 337 -38.64 30.12 -46.90
CA GLU A 337 -39.57 29.97 -45.76
C GLU A 337 -40.47 28.70 -45.69
N ASN A 338 -41.19 28.33 -44.61
CA ASN A 338 -41.22 28.57 -43.15
C ASN A 338 -42.38 27.71 -42.55
N THR A 339 -42.52 27.74 -41.21
CA THR A 339 -43.64 27.29 -40.32
C THR A 339 -43.56 25.84 -39.77
N ASN A 340 -43.71 25.53 -38.47
CA ASN A 340 -44.28 26.26 -37.32
C ASN A 340 -43.58 25.94 -35.97
N GLN A 341 -43.77 26.86 -35.03
CA GLN A 341 -43.18 27.02 -33.69
C GLN A 341 -43.64 26.01 -32.63
N VAL A 342 -42.84 25.82 -31.57
CA VAL A 342 -43.19 26.16 -30.16
C VAL A 342 -41.90 26.50 -29.38
N ASN A 343 -41.92 27.65 -28.69
CA ASN A 343 -40.89 28.22 -27.80
C ASN A 343 -40.85 27.52 -26.43
N VAL A 344 -39.70 27.56 -25.72
CA VAL A 344 -39.47 28.31 -24.46
C VAL A 344 -37.96 28.54 -24.25
N ALA A 345 -37.63 29.75 -23.80
CA ALA A 345 -36.33 30.39 -23.53
C ALA A 345 -35.40 29.61 -22.55
N VAL A 346 -34.09 29.86 -22.48
CA VAL A 346 -33.45 30.95 -21.70
C VAL A 346 -32.10 31.40 -22.31
N SER A 347 -31.87 32.71 -22.21
CA SER A 347 -30.75 33.51 -22.72
C SER A 347 -29.37 33.30 -22.10
N ASN A 348 -28.38 33.64 -22.93
CA ASN A 348 -26.93 33.76 -22.74
C ASN A 348 -26.44 34.78 -21.68
N LYS A 349 -25.25 34.50 -21.10
CA LYS A 349 -23.94 35.20 -21.24
C LYS A 349 -23.08 34.92 -20.01
N GLN A 350 -22.01 34.12 -20.10
CA GLN A 350 -20.62 34.53 -20.34
C GLN A 350 -20.14 35.74 -19.53
N GLN A 351 -19.24 35.49 -18.55
CA GLN A 351 -17.98 36.23 -18.38
C GLN A 351 -17.02 35.55 -17.38
N ASN A 352 -15.79 35.31 -17.88
CA ASN A 352 -14.47 35.33 -17.22
C ASN A 352 -14.22 34.59 -15.89
N HIS A 353 -13.37 33.54 -15.95
CA HIS A 353 -12.42 33.20 -14.89
C HIS A 353 -11.02 32.94 -15.50
N GLN A 354 -10.18 33.97 -15.45
CA GLN A 354 -8.73 33.85 -15.30
C GLN A 354 -8.41 34.22 -13.84
N GLN A 355 -7.37 33.60 -13.30
CA GLN A 355 -6.73 33.81 -11.98
C GLN A 355 -7.24 32.93 -10.83
N GLN A 356 -6.53 31.82 -10.61
CA GLN A 356 -6.06 31.41 -9.28
C GLN A 356 -4.91 30.39 -9.42
N GLN A 357 -3.69 30.91 -9.56
CA GLN A 357 -2.47 30.30 -9.07
C GLN A 357 -1.87 31.28 -8.06
N GLN A 358 -1.22 30.74 -7.03
CA GLN A 358 -0.45 31.40 -5.97
C GLN A 358 -1.25 31.91 -4.76
N GLN A 359 -1.25 31.09 -3.71
CA GLN A 359 -0.94 31.51 -2.34
C GLN A 359 -0.52 30.29 -1.50
N GLN A 360 0.71 29.85 -1.71
CA GLN A 360 1.56 29.27 -0.67
C GLN A 360 2.68 30.27 -0.40
N SER A 361 3.12 30.35 0.85
CA SER A 361 4.20 31.19 1.40
C SER A 361 3.74 32.53 1.97
N THR A 362 3.53 32.57 3.28
CA THR A 362 4.32 33.38 4.24
C THR A 362 3.60 33.40 5.60
N SER A 363 4.27 32.95 6.66
CA SER A 363 4.18 33.49 8.04
C SER A 363 5.07 32.66 8.98
N GLN A 364 6.36 32.99 9.00
CA GLN A 364 7.20 32.80 10.18
C GLN A 364 7.55 34.20 10.72
N GLN A 365 7.42 34.32 12.04
CA GLN A 365 8.04 35.29 12.95
C GLN A 365 7.53 36.74 12.96
N LYS A 366 6.88 37.08 14.08
CA LYS A 366 7.38 38.11 15.02
C LYS A 366 6.66 38.00 16.37
N THR A 367 7.32 37.32 17.30
CA THR A 367 7.26 37.64 18.73
C THR A 367 8.20 38.81 18.99
N ASN A 368 7.81 39.73 19.87
CA ASN A 368 8.70 40.38 20.83
C ASN A 368 7.89 41.22 21.85
N ASP A 369 8.16 40.89 23.12
CA ASP A 369 8.36 41.75 24.28
C ASP A 369 7.19 42.50 24.93
N LEU A 370 6.91 42.12 26.19
CA LEU A 370 6.94 43.03 27.34
C LEU A 370 7.19 42.22 28.63
N GLU A 371 8.32 42.53 29.27
CA GLU A 371 8.80 42.03 30.56
C GLU A 371 8.17 42.78 31.76
N THR A 372 8.47 42.23 32.95
CA THR A 372 8.47 42.80 34.32
C THR A 372 7.17 42.62 35.12
N ASN A 373 7.16 42.21 36.40
CA ASN A 373 8.22 42.00 37.39
C ASN A 373 7.68 41.27 38.65
N GLU A 374 8.62 40.83 39.51
CA GLU A 374 8.54 40.45 40.94
C GLU A 374 8.28 38.97 41.29
N ASN A 375 9.31 38.20 41.70
CA ASN A 375 9.89 38.06 43.07
C ASN A 375 8.89 37.36 44.04
N HIS A 376 9.21 36.27 44.75
CA HIS A 376 10.41 35.98 45.51
C HIS A 376 10.45 34.49 45.96
N SER A 377 11.68 34.02 46.16
CA SER A 377 12.19 33.05 47.17
C SER A 377 12.05 31.52 46.98
N ASN A 378 13.21 30.91 46.68
CA ASN A 378 13.98 29.94 47.51
C ASN A 378 13.30 28.64 48.01
N ASP A 379 13.90 27.45 48.05
CA ASP A 379 15.29 27.03 47.91
C ASP A 379 15.38 25.51 47.58
N LEU A 380 16.32 25.17 46.68
CA LEU A 380 17.36 24.12 46.76
C LEU A 380 17.07 22.64 47.13
N ASN A 381 17.52 21.81 46.17
CA ASN A 381 18.28 20.55 46.27
C ASN A 381 17.54 19.23 46.57
N SER A 382 17.82 18.12 45.89
CA SER A 382 18.68 17.82 44.74
C SER A 382 18.46 16.36 44.34
N SER A 383 18.66 16.09 43.04
CA SER A 383 19.35 14.91 42.46
C SER A 383 18.72 13.52 42.59
N THR A 384 18.67 12.66 41.56
CA THR A 384 19.14 12.68 40.16
C THR A 384 18.64 11.39 39.51
N ASP A 385 18.07 11.47 38.31
CA ASP A 385 18.01 10.37 37.34
C ASP A 385 19.21 10.48 36.39
N LEU A 386 19.85 9.34 36.10
CA LEU A 386 20.96 9.20 35.16
C LEU A 386 20.45 8.67 33.82
N ASN A 387 20.64 9.49 32.78
CA ASN A 387 20.55 9.14 31.37
C ASN A 387 21.98 9.23 30.81
N SER A 388 22.50 8.18 30.18
CA SER A 388 23.86 8.16 29.61
C SER A 388 23.82 8.10 28.08
N ASN A 389 23.84 9.28 27.46
CA ASN A 389 24.35 9.47 26.09
C ASN A 389 25.84 9.79 26.17
N LYS A 390 26.67 9.09 25.40
CA LYS A 390 28.05 9.49 25.10
C LYS A 390 28.15 9.85 23.61
N ASN A 391 28.39 11.14 23.35
CA ASN A 391 28.89 11.63 22.07
C ASN A 391 30.41 11.42 22.01
N TYR A 392 30.89 10.95 20.87
CA TYR A 392 32.25 11.24 20.39
C TYR A 392 32.12 12.14 19.17
N SER A 393 32.84 13.26 19.22
CA SER A 393 33.04 14.23 18.14
C SER A 393 34.33 13.87 17.40
N CYS A 394 34.32 13.90 16.08
CA CYS A 394 35.52 14.12 15.28
C CYS A 394 35.14 14.80 13.95
N ASP A 395 35.71 15.99 13.76
CA ASP A 395 35.75 16.76 12.52
C ASP A 395 36.55 16.00 11.45
N ILE A 396 36.02 15.80 10.24
CA ILE A 396 36.79 15.69 8.99
C ILE A 396 35.93 16.23 7.82
N GLU A 397 36.61 16.95 6.96
CA GLU A 397 36.23 17.80 5.84
C GLU A 397 35.46 17.10 4.68
N ASP A 398 34.62 17.90 4.01
CA ASP A 398 34.00 17.60 2.71
C ASP A 398 35.02 17.29 1.62
N PRO A 399 34.68 16.37 0.70
CA PRO A 399 34.92 16.67 -0.70
C PRO A 399 33.65 16.55 -1.53
N GLU A 400 33.40 17.63 -2.27
CA GLU A 400 32.53 17.68 -3.44
C GLU A 400 32.84 16.50 -4.38
N SER A 401 31.83 15.73 -4.76
CA SER A 401 31.91 14.84 -5.91
C SER A 401 30.81 15.21 -6.89
N GLY A 402 31.25 15.92 -7.93
CA GLY A 402 30.46 16.31 -9.07
C GLY A 402 30.04 15.12 -9.93
N ASP A 403 28.86 15.29 -10.46
CA ASP A 403 28.26 14.59 -11.59
C ASP A 403 29.18 14.63 -12.82
N SER A 404 29.48 13.47 -13.43
CA SER A 404 29.77 13.32 -14.87
C SER A 404 30.16 11.87 -15.19
N CYS A 405 29.17 11.05 -15.55
CA CYS A 405 29.43 9.86 -16.37
C CYS A 405 29.38 10.32 -17.83
N SER A 406 30.55 10.46 -18.45
CA SER A 406 30.70 10.67 -19.89
C SER A 406 30.69 9.31 -20.59
N ASP A 407 29.87 9.21 -21.63
CA ASP A 407 29.90 8.13 -22.60
C ASP A 407 31.20 8.20 -23.40
N ASP A 408 32.09 7.21 -23.22
CA ASP A 408 33.23 7.00 -24.12
C ASP A 408 32.85 5.96 -25.18
N ASP A 409 32.46 6.46 -26.36
CA ASP A 409 32.43 5.73 -27.62
C ASP A 409 33.88 5.62 -28.17
N GLU A 410 34.58 4.52 -27.89
CA GLU A 410 35.81 4.19 -28.61
C GLU A 410 35.52 3.41 -29.91
N VAL A 411 35.62 4.16 -31.00
CA VAL A 411 35.72 3.69 -32.38
C VAL A 411 37.06 2.98 -32.57
N MET A 412 37.04 1.67 -32.81
CA MET A 412 38.20 0.94 -33.34
C MET A 412 38.04 0.72 -34.85
N ASN A 413 38.95 1.35 -35.60
CA ASN A 413 39.09 1.22 -37.05
C ASN A 413 39.76 -0.10 -37.46
N GLU A 414 39.43 -0.47 -38.69
CA GLU A 414 39.83 -1.61 -39.51
C GLU A 414 41.32 -1.99 -39.47
N GLU A 415 41.61 -3.29 -39.60
CA GLU A 415 42.55 -3.76 -40.63
C GLU A 415 42.32 -5.24 -41.03
N GLN A 416 42.20 -5.40 -42.35
CA GLN A 416 42.75 -6.45 -43.22
C GLN A 416 42.08 -7.84 -43.37
N SER A 417 41.68 -8.02 -44.63
CA SER A 417 41.19 -9.18 -45.35
C SER A 417 42.17 -10.35 -45.43
N ILE A 418 41.69 -11.57 -45.18
CA ILE A 418 42.17 -12.78 -45.86
C ILE A 418 40.97 -13.64 -46.25
N SER A 419 40.83 -13.84 -47.56
CA SER A 419 39.87 -14.71 -48.22
C SER A 419 40.28 -16.19 -48.10
N ALA A 420 39.36 -17.05 -47.67
CA ALA A 420 39.40 -18.48 -47.96
C ALA A 420 37.98 -19.04 -48.01
N ASP A 421 37.57 -19.46 -49.21
CA ASP A 421 36.34 -20.22 -49.49
C ASP A 421 36.37 -21.61 -48.84
N LEU A 422 35.20 -22.09 -48.35
CA LEU A 422 34.66 -23.47 -48.35
C LEU A 422 33.60 -23.66 -47.22
N PRO A 423 32.67 -24.62 -47.31
CA PRO A 423 31.47 -24.67 -48.15
C PRO A 423 30.15 -24.54 -47.34
N VAL A 424 29.05 -24.28 -48.06
CA VAL A 424 27.67 -24.18 -47.56
C VAL A 424 27.24 -25.45 -46.80
N ALA A 425 26.96 -25.32 -45.50
CA ALA A 425 26.27 -26.33 -44.69
C ALA A 425 24.81 -25.92 -44.47
N LYS A 426 23.90 -26.89 -44.67
CA LYS A 426 22.44 -26.77 -44.62
C LYS A 426 21.93 -26.11 -43.34
N GLU A 427 20.98 -25.18 -43.50
CA GLU A 427 20.14 -24.62 -42.44
C GLU A 427 19.45 -25.74 -41.65
N THR A 428 19.88 -25.93 -40.40
CA THR A 428 19.03 -26.48 -39.33
C THR A 428 18.73 -25.36 -38.35
N ALA A 429 17.50 -25.35 -37.84
CA ALA A 429 16.85 -24.27 -37.11
C ALA A 429 17.50 -23.91 -35.76
N ASP A 430 18.66 -23.27 -35.81
CA ASP A 430 19.31 -22.66 -34.65
C ASP A 430 19.65 -21.21 -34.97
N SER A 431 18.64 -20.34 -34.82
CA SER A 431 18.82 -18.90 -34.96
C SER A 431 18.92 -18.24 -33.57
N PRO A 432 19.91 -17.36 -33.33
CA PRO A 432 20.15 -16.70 -32.03
C PRO A 432 18.99 -15.82 -31.51
N TYR A 433 17.91 -15.66 -32.28
CA TYR A 433 16.71 -14.89 -31.95
C TYR A 433 15.67 -15.64 -31.11
N VAL A 434 15.78 -16.98 -30.95
CA VAL A 434 14.72 -17.79 -30.31
C VAL A 434 14.74 -17.73 -28.78
N TYR A 435 15.91 -17.62 -28.14
CA TYR A 435 16.03 -17.89 -26.69
C TYR A 435 15.80 -16.68 -25.77
N ARG A 436 16.02 -15.45 -26.25
CA ARG A 436 15.61 -14.22 -25.53
C ARG A 436 14.09 -14.00 -25.59
N SER A 437 13.43 -14.69 -26.53
CA SER A 437 11.96 -14.69 -26.73
C SER A 437 11.21 -15.32 -25.56
N GLU A 438 11.76 -16.35 -24.88
CA GLU A 438 10.97 -17.18 -23.97
C GLU A 438 10.53 -16.47 -22.68
N MET A 439 11.40 -15.69 -22.05
CA MET A 439 11.01 -14.86 -20.90
C MET A 439 10.08 -13.72 -21.35
N SER A 440 10.37 -13.11 -22.50
CA SER A 440 9.53 -12.06 -23.09
C SER A 440 8.11 -12.54 -23.41
N GLU A 441 7.91 -13.82 -23.71
CA GLU A 441 6.59 -14.42 -23.96
C GLU A 441 5.74 -14.53 -22.70
N LEU A 442 6.36 -14.60 -21.51
CA LEU A 442 5.65 -14.59 -20.24
C LEU A 442 5.16 -13.19 -19.84
N VAL A 443 5.62 -12.14 -20.53
CA VAL A 443 5.23 -10.75 -20.26
C VAL A 443 3.93 -10.43 -21.01
N ILE A 444 2.80 -10.51 -20.32
CA ILE A 444 1.49 -10.27 -20.91
C ILE A 444 1.01 -8.84 -20.69
N TYR A 445 0.75 -8.44 -19.44
CA TYR A 445 0.09 -7.18 -19.10
C TYR A 445 1.01 -6.10 -18.54
N VAL A 446 2.08 -6.48 -17.85
CA VAL A 446 2.91 -5.52 -17.08
C VAL A 446 4.31 -5.47 -17.67
N GLN A 447 4.73 -4.30 -18.15
CA GLN A 447 6.09 -4.06 -18.62
C GLN A 447 6.70 -2.86 -17.86
N PRO A 448 8.03 -2.84 -17.62
CA PRO A 448 8.67 -1.67 -17.03
C PRO A 448 8.65 -0.50 -18.02
N ILE A 449 8.18 0.66 -17.56
CA ILE A 449 8.23 1.91 -18.32
C ILE A 449 9.15 2.87 -17.56
N GLN A 450 10.10 3.50 -18.27
CA GLN A 450 10.90 4.57 -17.68
C GLN A 450 10.00 5.78 -17.44
N PHE A 451 9.70 6.03 -16.17
CA PHE A 451 8.99 7.24 -15.78
C PHE A 451 9.92 8.45 -15.98
N ARG A 452 9.50 9.39 -16.84
CA ARG A 452 10.28 10.62 -17.10
C ARG A 452 9.65 11.83 -16.41
N ALA A 453 8.34 12.03 -16.59
CA ALA A 453 7.53 13.06 -15.95
C ALA A 453 6.04 12.73 -16.16
N PHE A 454 5.15 13.29 -15.35
CA PHE A 454 3.69 13.07 -15.44
C PHE A 454 3.14 13.48 -16.81
N ASP A 455 3.47 14.68 -17.31
CA ASP A 455 3.00 15.20 -18.61
C ASP A 455 3.43 14.29 -19.79
N MET A 456 4.59 13.65 -19.67
CA MET A 456 5.14 12.73 -20.66
C MET A 456 4.52 11.33 -20.58
N ALA A 457 4.00 10.93 -19.42
CA ALA A 457 3.28 9.68 -19.22
C ALA A 457 1.83 9.81 -19.74
N GLU A 458 1.16 10.94 -19.47
CA GLU A 458 -0.19 11.24 -19.96
C GLU A 458 -0.26 11.30 -21.49
N SER A 459 0.71 11.97 -22.12
CA SER A 459 0.77 12.12 -23.59
C SER A 459 1.05 10.82 -24.35
N LYS A 460 1.58 9.79 -23.68
CA LYS A 460 1.97 8.53 -24.33
C LYS A 460 0.91 7.43 -24.28
N ILE A 461 -0.17 7.55 -23.50
CA ILE A 461 -1.18 6.49 -23.26
C ILE A 461 -0.51 5.11 -23.27
N LEU A 462 0.59 4.99 -22.53
CA LEU A 462 1.28 3.72 -22.41
C LEU A 462 0.60 2.98 -21.28
N PHE A 463 0.01 1.85 -21.64
CA PHE A 463 -0.68 0.89 -20.80
C PHE A 463 -0.14 0.89 -19.36
N PHE A 464 -0.94 1.45 -18.45
CA PHE A 464 -1.04 0.89 -17.12
C PHE A 464 -2.07 -0.21 -17.24
#